data_AF-A0A7K2YI48-F1
#
_entry.id   AF-A0A7K2YI48-F1
#
_cell.length_a   1.000
_cell.length_b   1.000
_cell.length_c   1.000
_cell.angle_alpha   90.00
_cell.angle_beta   90.00
_cell.angle_gamma   90.00
#
_symmetry.space_group_name_H-M   'P 1'
#
loop_
_entity.id
_entity.type
_entity.pdbx_description
1 polymer ?
#
loop_
_entity_poly.entity_id
_entity_poly.type
_entity_poly.pdbx_seq_one_letter_code
_entity_poly.pdbx_strand_id
1 'polypeptide(L)'
;TARLDADPVRCHDEAASAAMVAEVDAAREAGDTLGGVVEVLAYGLPPGVGSYVHWDRRLDSRLAGALMGIQAIKGVELGDGFDLARVRGSQAHDEIVNTPEGARRTSHHAGGVEGGMSTGEVLRVRAAMKPIATVPRALRTIDVRTGEAAQAHHQRSDVAAVPAAGIVAEAMVALVLADLITEKFGGDSVAETTRNVRGYLDALEIR
;
A
#
# COMPACT_ATOMS: atom_id res chain seq x y z
N THR A 1 -5.90 -6.76 12.44
CA THR A 1 -6.29 -7.91 13.31
C THR A 1 -5.53 -7.78 14.61
N ALA A 2 -6.15 -8.07 15.75
CA ALA A 2 -5.59 -7.79 17.08
C ALA A 2 -4.14 -8.24 17.30
N ARG A 3 -3.70 -9.33 16.63
CA ARG A 3 -2.30 -9.78 16.65
C ARG A 3 -1.33 -8.79 16.00
N LEU A 4 -1.68 -8.25 14.83
CA LEU A 4 -0.87 -7.25 14.12
C LEU A 4 -0.76 -5.96 14.93
N ASP A 5 -1.85 -5.55 15.58
CA ASP A 5 -1.90 -4.34 16.39
C ASP A 5 -1.13 -4.46 17.72
N ALA A 6 -0.97 -5.69 18.22
CA ALA A 6 -0.18 -6.00 19.41
C ALA A 6 1.33 -6.12 19.14
N ASP A 7 1.74 -6.35 17.88
CA ASP A 7 3.14 -6.45 17.49
C ASP A 7 3.80 -5.06 17.49
N PRO A 8 5.01 -4.90 18.08
CA PRO A 8 5.65 -3.59 18.24
C PRO A 8 6.00 -2.89 16.93
N VAL A 9 6.18 -3.65 15.85
CA VAL A 9 6.50 -3.14 14.52
C VAL A 9 5.39 -3.44 13.49
N ARG A 10 4.23 -3.90 13.96
CA ARG A 10 3.07 -4.30 13.14
C ARG A 10 3.45 -5.32 12.06
N CYS A 11 4.23 -6.34 12.42
CA CYS A 11 4.58 -7.43 11.52
C CYS A 11 3.74 -8.68 11.82
N HIS A 12 3.37 -9.41 10.76
CA HIS A 12 2.62 -10.67 10.91
C HIS A 12 3.54 -11.89 11.07
N ASP A 13 4.79 -11.79 10.63
CA ASP A 13 5.81 -12.83 10.71
C ASP A 13 6.72 -12.59 11.93
N GLU A 14 6.83 -13.58 12.81
CA GLU A 14 7.52 -13.43 14.09
C GLU A 14 9.03 -13.25 13.92
N ALA A 15 9.63 -13.94 12.95
CA ALA A 15 11.08 -13.83 12.69
C ALA A 15 11.43 -12.46 12.09
N ALA A 16 10.63 -11.97 11.14
CA ALA A 16 10.78 -10.65 10.57
C ALA A 16 10.51 -9.55 11.61
N SER A 17 9.52 -9.73 12.49
CA SER A 17 9.27 -8.82 13.62
C SER A 17 10.51 -8.68 14.50
N ALA A 18 11.08 -9.80 14.95
CA ALA A 18 12.28 -9.81 15.78
C ALA A 18 13.47 -9.14 15.08
N ALA A 19 13.66 -9.40 13.78
CA ALA A 19 14.72 -8.76 12.99
C ALA A 19 14.53 -7.25 12.85
N MET A 20 13.29 -6.78 12.60
CA MET A 20 12.98 -5.36 12.52
C MET A 20 13.15 -4.64 13.85
N VAL A 21 12.77 -5.26 14.97
CA VAL A 21 13.00 -4.70 16.32
C VAL A 21 14.49 -4.55 16.58
N ALA A 22 15.30 -5.58 16.29
CA ALA A 22 16.75 -5.52 16.46
C ALA A 22 17.39 -4.40 15.62
N GLU A 23 16.92 -4.19 14.39
CA GLU A 23 17.41 -3.11 13.53
C GLU A 23 17.04 -1.73 14.08
N VAL A 24 15.81 -1.56 14.60
CA VAL A 24 15.38 -0.31 15.25
C VAL A 24 16.21 -0.01 16.50
N ASP A 25 16.52 -1.03 17.30
CA ASP A 25 17.36 -0.86 18.49
C ASP A 25 18.80 -0.50 18.11
N ALA A 26 19.38 -1.16 17.10
CA ALA A 26 20.71 -0.84 16.60
C ALA A 26 20.80 0.60 16.04
N ALA A 27 19.81 1.04 15.26
CA ALA A 27 19.75 2.41 14.77
C ALA A 27 19.61 3.43 15.92
N ARG A 28 18.84 3.09 16.96
CA ARG A 28 18.73 3.93 18.16
C ARG A 28 20.07 4.10 18.87
N GLU A 29 20.81 3.01 19.06
CA GLU A 29 22.15 3.04 19.68
C GLU A 29 23.15 3.85 18.84
N ALA A 30 23.04 3.77 17.51
CA ALA A 30 23.86 4.55 16.58
C ALA A 30 23.43 6.03 16.48
N GLY A 31 22.28 6.41 17.04
CA GLY A 31 21.71 7.75 16.90
C GLY A 31 21.22 8.05 15.48
N ASP A 32 20.85 7.02 14.73
CA ASP A 32 20.36 7.09 13.33
C ASP A 32 18.84 6.89 13.25
N THR A 33 18.30 6.91 12.03
CA THR A 33 16.86 6.82 11.74
C THR A 33 16.61 5.87 10.58
N LEU A 34 15.46 5.20 10.60
CA LEU A 34 15.13 4.14 9.65
C LEU A 34 13.86 4.48 8.86
N GLY A 35 13.88 4.01 7.61
CA GLY A 35 12.70 3.86 6.78
C GLY A 35 12.23 2.42 6.77
N GLY A 36 11.40 2.07 5.80
CA GLY A 36 10.92 0.70 5.62
C GLY A 36 9.79 0.61 4.61
N VAL A 37 9.24 -0.57 4.45
CA VAL A 37 8.14 -0.85 3.53
C VAL A 37 6.95 -1.36 4.32
N VAL A 38 5.76 -0.85 4.03
CA VAL A 38 4.48 -1.35 4.55
C VAL A 38 3.69 -1.98 3.42
N GLU A 39 2.90 -3.02 3.73
CA GLU A 39 1.95 -3.64 2.80
C GLU A 39 0.53 -3.49 3.35
N VAL A 40 -0.38 -3.02 2.52
CA VAL A 40 -1.82 -2.94 2.81
C VAL A 40 -2.52 -4.00 1.98
N LEU A 41 -3.37 -4.78 2.65
CA LEU A 41 -4.18 -5.83 2.05
C LEU A 41 -5.66 -5.44 2.14
N ALA A 42 -6.37 -5.45 1.00
CA ALA A 42 -7.83 -5.29 0.99
C ALA A 42 -8.49 -6.56 0.45
N TYR A 43 -9.42 -7.09 1.24
CA TYR A 43 -10.10 -8.36 0.99
C TYR A 43 -11.53 -8.14 0.51
N GLY A 44 -12.07 -9.09 -0.26
CA GLY A 44 -13.48 -9.08 -0.67
C GLY A 44 -13.86 -7.94 -1.61
N LEU A 45 -12.89 -7.38 -2.33
CA LEU A 45 -13.13 -6.32 -3.31
C LEU A 45 -13.87 -6.92 -4.52
N PRO A 46 -15.02 -6.37 -4.95
CA PRO A 46 -15.70 -6.83 -6.16
C PRO A 46 -14.76 -6.73 -7.37
N PRO A 47 -14.83 -7.64 -8.36
CA PRO A 47 -14.10 -7.45 -9.61
C PRO A 47 -14.63 -6.22 -10.37
N GLY A 48 -13.74 -5.54 -11.09
CA GLY A 48 -14.10 -4.42 -11.96
C GLY A 48 -14.27 -3.06 -11.28
N VAL A 49 -13.69 -2.85 -10.10
CA VAL A 49 -13.53 -1.53 -9.43
C VAL A 49 -12.32 -0.82 -10.03
N GLY A 50 -12.45 0.45 -10.39
CA GLY A 50 -11.51 1.15 -11.29
C GLY A 50 -11.90 0.96 -12.76
N SER A 51 -11.06 1.45 -13.67
CA SER A 51 -11.31 1.36 -15.10
C SER A 51 -10.04 1.39 -15.94
N TYR A 52 -10.07 0.72 -17.10
CA TYR A 52 -9.01 0.78 -18.11
C TYR A 52 -9.19 1.92 -19.12
N VAL A 53 -10.33 2.61 -19.11
CA VAL A 53 -10.70 3.53 -20.21
C VAL A 53 -9.88 4.81 -20.25
N HIS A 54 -9.41 5.28 -19.10
CA HIS A 54 -8.55 6.45 -18.98
C HIS A 54 -7.54 6.24 -17.87
N TRP A 55 -6.36 6.83 -18.05
CA TRP A 55 -5.19 6.61 -17.20
C TRP A 55 -5.41 6.95 -15.73
N ASP A 56 -6.20 8.00 -15.43
CA ASP A 56 -6.53 8.52 -14.10
C ASP A 56 -7.71 7.81 -13.43
N ARG A 57 -8.43 6.97 -14.19
CA ARG A 57 -9.51 6.10 -13.68
C ARG A 57 -9.03 4.72 -13.30
N ARG A 58 -7.75 4.41 -13.57
CA ARG A 58 -7.16 3.15 -13.17
C ARG A 58 -6.98 3.09 -11.66
N LEU A 59 -7.40 1.97 -11.05
CA LEU A 59 -7.29 1.71 -9.62
C LEU A 59 -5.83 1.82 -9.14
N ASP A 60 -4.90 1.22 -9.87
CA ASP A 60 -3.46 1.29 -9.58
C ASP A 60 -2.92 2.73 -9.60
N SER A 61 -3.33 3.54 -10.57
CA SER A 61 -2.95 4.97 -10.65
C SER A 61 -3.47 5.77 -9.46
N ARG A 62 -4.74 5.61 -9.07
CA ARG A 62 -5.32 6.32 -7.92
C ARG A 62 -4.68 5.90 -6.60
N LEU A 63 -4.47 4.60 -6.40
CA LEU A 63 -3.78 4.09 -5.22
C LEU A 63 -2.33 4.61 -5.14
N ALA A 64 -1.61 4.56 -6.26
CA ALA A 64 -0.24 5.07 -6.32
C ALA A 64 -0.17 6.56 -6.00
N GLY A 65 -1.07 7.38 -6.55
CA GLY A 65 -1.14 8.81 -6.26
C GLY A 65 -1.44 9.10 -4.79
N ALA A 66 -2.44 8.42 -4.22
CA ALA A 66 -2.84 8.58 -2.83
C ALA A 66 -1.72 8.16 -1.84
N LEU A 67 -1.09 7.01 -2.08
CA LEU A 67 -0.02 6.50 -1.22
C LEU A 67 1.27 7.29 -1.36
N MET A 68 1.65 7.68 -2.58
CA MET A 68 2.81 8.54 -2.81
C MET A 68 2.62 9.94 -2.20
N GLY A 69 1.37 10.37 -2.00
CA GLY A 69 1.03 11.62 -1.31
C GLY A 69 1.26 11.59 0.21
N ILE A 70 1.44 10.41 0.82
CA ILE A 70 1.78 10.29 2.24
C ILE A 70 3.21 10.80 2.47
N GLN A 71 3.41 11.59 3.52
CA GLN A 71 4.70 12.16 3.84
C GLN A 71 5.76 11.05 4.00
N ALA A 72 6.94 11.31 3.40
CA ALA A 72 8.08 10.40 3.35
C ALA A 72 7.91 9.11 2.52
N ILE A 73 6.77 8.87 1.86
CA ILE A 73 6.68 7.79 0.87
C ILE A 73 7.44 8.19 -0.41
N LYS A 74 8.26 7.26 -0.91
CA LYS A 74 9.13 7.43 -2.08
C LYS A 74 8.94 6.37 -3.15
N GLY A 75 8.19 5.31 -2.88
CA GLY A 75 7.89 4.22 -3.81
C GLY A 75 6.54 3.60 -3.48
N VAL A 76 5.81 3.18 -4.50
CA VAL A 76 4.55 2.42 -4.36
C VAL A 76 4.58 1.27 -5.36
N GLU A 77 4.16 0.10 -4.90
CA GLU A 77 4.11 -1.13 -5.70
C GLU A 77 2.74 -1.80 -5.55
N LEU A 78 2.26 -2.44 -6.60
CA LEU A 78 1.11 -3.36 -6.52
C LEU A 78 1.61 -4.79 -6.70
N GLY A 79 1.07 -5.70 -5.88
CA GLY A 79 1.44 -7.12 -5.93
C GLY A 79 2.92 -7.33 -5.67
N ASP A 80 3.60 -7.94 -6.64
CA ASP A 80 5.05 -8.17 -6.59
C ASP A 80 5.86 -7.01 -7.21
N GLY A 81 5.22 -5.98 -7.74
CA GLY A 81 5.85 -4.69 -8.00
C GLY A 81 7.08 -4.74 -8.89
N PHE A 82 8.20 -4.18 -8.39
CA PHE A 82 9.46 -4.16 -9.13
C PHE A 82 10.06 -5.55 -9.34
N ASP A 83 9.66 -6.57 -8.58
CA ASP A 83 10.13 -7.95 -8.80
C ASP A 83 9.57 -8.51 -10.12
N LEU A 84 8.37 -8.09 -10.54
CA LEU A 84 7.82 -8.47 -11.85
C LEU A 84 8.63 -7.92 -13.02
N ALA A 85 9.31 -6.79 -12.85
CA ALA A 85 10.18 -6.24 -13.87
C ALA A 85 11.45 -7.07 -14.10
N ARG A 86 11.72 -8.06 -13.24
CA ARG A 86 12.92 -8.92 -13.27
C ARG A 86 12.66 -10.32 -13.83
N VAL A 87 11.40 -10.68 -14.09
CA VAL A 87 11.01 -12.03 -14.55
C VAL A 87 10.44 -12.00 -15.97
N ARG A 88 10.38 -13.16 -16.62
CA ARG A 88 9.79 -13.29 -17.96
C ARG A 88 8.27 -13.29 -17.88
N GLY A 89 7.59 -12.90 -18.96
CA GLY A 89 6.12 -12.90 -19.04
C GLY A 89 5.48 -14.26 -18.71
N SER A 90 6.17 -15.37 -18.97
CA SER A 90 5.72 -16.73 -18.61
C SER A 90 5.69 -17.01 -17.10
N GLN A 91 6.19 -16.09 -16.27
CA GLN A 91 6.26 -16.17 -14.81
C GLN A 91 5.70 -14.90 -14.14
N ALA A 92 5.23 -13.93 -14.91
CA ALA A 92 4.88 -12.59 -14.40
C ALA A 92 3.38 -12.42 -14.13
N HIS A 93 2.55 -13.28 -14.71
CA HIS A 93 1.11 -13.09 -14.74
C HIS A 93 0.41 -14.21 -14.00
N ASP A 94 -0.80 -13.90 -13.55
CA ASP A 94 -1.64 -14.80 -12.80
C ASP A 94 -2.55 -15.58 -13.76
N GLU A 95 -2.36 -16.90 -13.87
CA GLU A 95 -3.20 -17.73 -14.73
C GLU A 95 -4.62 -17.82 -14.16
N ILE A 96 -5.62 -17.78 -15.04
CA ILE A 96 -7.03 -17.89 -14.66
C ILE A 96 -7.48 -19.34 -14.82
N VAL A 97 -7.96 -19.92 -13.72
CA VAL A 97 -8.51 -21.28 -13.67
C VAL A 97 -9.96 -21.25 -13.20
N ASN A 98 -10.75 -22.20 -13.69
CA ASN A 98 -12.13 -22.37 -13.23
C ASN A 98 -12.16 -23.24 -11.96
N THR A 99 -12.87 -22.80 -10.93
CA THR A 99 -13.06 -23.50 -9.65
C THR A 99 -14.55 -23.60 -9.33
N PRO A 100 -14.96 -24.47 -8.38
CA PRO A 100 -16.37 -24.52 -7.94
C PRO A 100 -16.90 -23.17 -7.43
N GLU A 101 -16.02 -22.29 -6.95
CA GLU A 101 -16.34 -20.97 -6.44
C GLU A 101 -16.28 -19.85 -7.52
N GLY A 102 -15.96 -20.20 -8.77
CA GLY A 102 -15.80 -19.27 -9.89
C GLY A 102 -14.39 -19.24 -10.49
N ALA A 103 -14.12 -18.26 -11.35
CA ALA A 103 -12.78 -18.00 -11.87
C ALA A 103 -11.86 -17.54 -10.73
N ARG A 104 -10.68 -18.15 -10.63
CA ARG A 104 -9.64 -17.81 -9.66
C ARG A 104 -8.30 -17.67 -10.34
N ARG A 105 -7.39 -16.94 -9.70
CA ARG A 105 -5.99 -16.90 -10.10
C ARG A 105 -5.16 -17.97 -9.40
N THR A 106 -4.21 -18.56 -10.12
CA THR A 106 -3.27 -19.55 -9.57
C THR A 106 -2.18 -18.93 -8.70
N SER A 107 -1.96 -17.63 -8.83
CA SER A 107 -0.99 -16.81 -8.11
C SER A 107 -1.55 -15.41 -7.83
N HIS A 108 -0.76 -14.56 -7.17
CA HIS A 108 -1.18 -13.20 -6.78
C HIS A 108 -0.13 -12.13 -7.15
N HIS A 109 0.60 -12.35 -8.24
CA HIS A 109 1.66 -11.49 -8.74
C HIS A 109 1.15 -10.08 -9.05
N ALA A 110 -0.04 -9.97 -9.65
CA ALA A 110 -0.65 -8.69 -10.01
C ALA A 110 -1.17 -7.90 -8.79
N GLY A 111 -1.21 -8.51 -7.60
CA GLY A 111 -1.70 -7.86 -6.39
C GLY A 111 -3.16 -7.44 -6.46
N GLY A 112 -3.99 -8.21 -7.18
CA GLY A 112 -5.43 -7.96 -7.29
C GLY A 112 -5.83 -6.87 -8.29
N VAL A 113 -4.90 -6.39 -9.15
CA VAL A 113 -5.19 -5.38 -10.17
C VAL A 113 -4.68 -5.77 -11.55
N GLU A 114 -5.57 -5.80 -12.53
CA GLU A 114 -5.23 -6.02 -13.95
C GLU A 114 -5.92 -4.98 -14.81
N GLY A 115 -5.20 -4.41 -15.77
CA GLY A 115 -5.74 -3.35 -16.63
C GLY A 115 -6.25 -2.12 -15.86
N GLY A 116 -5.77 -1.88 -14.64
CA GLY A 116 -6.28 -0.79 -13.79
C GLY A 116 -7.62 -1.07 -13.13
N MET A 117 -8.06 -2.33 -13.06
CA MET A 117 -9.27 -2.74 -12.36
C MET A 117 -8.99 -3.82 -11.33
N SER A 118 -9.78 -3.85 -10.25
CA SER A 118 -9.77 -4.96 -9.31
C SER A 118 -10.15 -6.26 -9.98
N THR A 119 -9.50 -7.34 -9.56
CA THR A 119 -9.69 -8.65 -10.17
C THR A 119 -10.63 -9.59 -9.41
N GLY A 120 -11.02 -9.21 -8.19
CA GLY A 120 -11.71 -10.08 -7.23
C GLY A 120 -10.77 -10.81 -6.26
N GLU A 121 -9.48 -10.91 -6.60
CA GLU A 121 -8.45 -11.39 -5.67
C GLU A 121 -8.12 -10.34 -4.60
N VAL A 122 -7.30 -10.72 -3.62
CA VAL A 122 -6.79 -9.80 -2.59
C VAL A 122 -5.99 -8.68 -3.25
N LEU A 123 -6.42 -7.44 -3.02
CA LEU A 123 -5.65 -6.26 -3.38
C LEU A 123 -4.43 -6.19 -2.46
N ARG A 124 -3.22 -6.14 -3.04
CA ARG A 124 -1.99 -5.87 -2.29
C ARG A 124 -1.29 -4.64 -2.84
N VAL A 125 -1.00 -3.69 -1.95
CA VAL A 125 -0.24 -2.49 -2.31
C VAL A 125 0.82 -2.20 -1.24
N ARG A 126 2.04 -1.90 -1.67
CA ARG A 126 3.17 -1.59 -0.80
C ARG A 126 3.57 -0.14 -0.93
N ALA A 127 4.03 0.46 0.17
CA ALA A 127 4.55 1.82 0.20
C ALA A 127 5.92 1.86 0.90
N ALA A 128 6.92 2.40 0.20
CA ALA A 128 8.28 2.53 0.70
C ALA A 128 8.47 3.91 1.34
N MET A 129 8.67 3.93 2.65
CA MET A 129 8.91 5.12 3.45
C MET A 129 10.42 5.33 3.63
N LYS A 130 10.92 6.52 3.28
CA LYS A 130 12.29 6.91 3.66
C LYS A 130 12.37 7.22 5.16
N PRO A 131 13.56 7.20 5.79
CA PRO A 131 13.75 7.77 7.12
C PRO A 131 13.20 9.21 7.18
N ILE A 132 12.25 9.46 8.08
CA ILE A 132 11.54 10.74 8.17
C ILE A 132 12.17 11.70 9.18
N ALA A 133 12.70 11.16 10.29
CA ALA A 133 13.40 11.95 11.29
C ALA A 133 14.78 12.36 10.74
N THR A 134 15.19 13.59 11.01
CA THR A 134 16.52 14.05 10.62
C THR A 134 17.54 13.57 11.66
N VAL A 135 18.60 12.91 11.20
CA VAL A 135 19.67 12.40 12.05
C VAL A 135 20.39 13.57 12.73
N PRO A 136 20.41 13.63 14.08
CA PRO A 136 21.04 14.73 14.81
C PRO A 136 22.52 14.90 14.44
N ARG A 137 22.92 16.11 14.04
CA ARG A 137 24.31 16.51 13.73
C ARG A 137 24.97 15.81 12.53
N ALA A 138 24.23 15.01 11.77
CA ALA A 138 24.79 14.30 10.60
C ALA A 138 24.66 15.07 9.28
N LEU A 139 23.59 15.88 9.11
CA LEU A 139 23.27 16.48 7.82
C LEU A 139 23.75 17.93 7.74
N ARG A 140 24.62 18.21 6.77
CA ARG A 140 25.01 19.57 6.37
C ARG A 140 23.84 20.24 5.64
N THR A 141 23.63 21.52 5.91
CA THR A 141 22.67 22.39 5.22
C THR A 141 23.25 23.81 5.15
N ILE A 142 22.42 24.79 4.81
CA ILE A 142 22.79 26.21 4.82
C ILE A 142 21.86 27.01 5.73
N ASP A 143 22.37 28.09 6.32
CA ASP A 143 21.52 29.14 6.88
C ASP A 143 20.93 29.96 5.71
N VAL A 144 19.61 29.97 5.58
CA VAL A 144 18.91 30.63 4.47
C VAL A 144 18.96 32.17 4.54
N ARG A 145 19.40 32.76 5.66
CA ARG A 145 19.58 34.21 5.82
C ARG A 145 20.97 34.66 5.39
N THR A 146 21.99 33.85 5.65
CA THR A 146 23.41 34.22 5.42
C THR A 146 24.04 33.50 4.22
N GLY A 147 23.49 32.35 3.82
CA GLY A 147 24.06 31.46 2.81
C GLY A 147 25.22 30.60 3.33
N GLU A 148 25.58 30.72 4.61
CA GLU A 148 26.70 30.00 5.21
C GLU A 148 26.37 28.55 5.54
N ALA A 149 27.40 27.71 5.66
CA ALA A 149 27.25 26.31 6.04
C ALA A 149 26.69 26.18 7.47
N ALA A 150 25.68 25.33 7.62
CA ALA A 150 25.01 25.03 8.89
C ALA A 150 24.80 23.52 9.05
N GLN A 151 24.31 23.10 10.22
CA GLN A 151 23.84 21.74 10.46
C GLN A 151 22.31 21.73 10.53
N ALA A 152 21.69 20.72 9.92
CA ALA A 152 20.25 20.57 9.94
C ALA A 152 19.77 20.29 11.37
N HIS A 153 18.78 21.06 11.83
CA HIS A 153 18.11 20.83 13.09
C HIS A 153 17.03 19.75 12.93
N HIS A 154 17.00 18.79 13.83
CA HIS A 154 15.95 17.76 13.84
C HIS A 154 14.69 18.30 14.53
N GLN A 155 13.52 18.00 13.99
CA GLN A 155 12.22 18.45 14.54
C GLN A 155 11.48 17.34 15.30
N ARG A 156 11.90 16.08 15.11
CA ARG A 156 11.32 14.88 15.71
C ARG A 156 12.45 13.90 16.05
N SER A 157 12.22 13.05 17.04
CA SER A 157 13.24 12.20 17.67
C SER A 157 12.95 10.70 17.60
N ASP A 158 11.87 10.28 16.94
CA ASP A 158 11.60 8.87 16.68
C ASP A 158 12.61 8.28 15.70
N VAL A 159 13.00 7.04 15.95
CA VAL A 159 13.96 6.30 15.11
C VAL A 159 13.28 5.76 13.86
N ALA A 160 12.06 5.24 13.99
CA ALA A 160 11.29 4.68 12.88
C ALA A 160 9.80 5.00 13.06
N ALA A 161 9.14 5.41 11.97
CA ALA A 161 7.70 5.69 11.93
C ALA A 161 6.93 4.76 10.97
N VAL A 162 7.59 3.71 10.47
CA VAL A 162 7.05 2.78 9.48
C VAL A 162 5.75 2.09 9.96
N PRO A 163 5.63 1.61 11.21
CA PRO A 163 4.39 0.99 11.67
C PRO A 163 3.21 1.97 11.66
N ALA A 164 3.45 3.22 12.08
CA ALA A 164 2.43 4.27 12.06
C ALA A 164 2.05 4.66 10.62
N ALA A 165 3.03 4.71 9.71
CA ALA A 165 2.80 4.95 8.29
C ALA A 165 1.93 3.85 7.65
N GLY A 166 2.00 2.61 8.13
CA GLY A 166 1.12 1.52 7.71
C GLY A 166 -0.37 1.82 7.97
N ILE A 167 -0.68 2.42 9.11
CA ILE A 167 -2.05 2.84 9.46
C ILE A 167 -2.53 3.97 8.55
N VAL A 168 -1.65 4.94 8.26
CA VAL A 168 -1.96 6.02 7.31
C VAL A 168 -2.19 5.45 5.91
N ALA A 169 -1.36 4.51 5.47
CA ALA A 169 -1.50 3.83 4.20
C ALA A 169 -2.83 3.06 4.10
N GLU A 170 -3.23 2.34 5.15
CA GLU A 170 -4.54 1.66 5.22
C GLU A 170 -5.69 2.65 5.05
N ALA A 171 -5.64 3.79 5.74
CA ALA A 171 -6.66 4.84 5.62
C ALA A 171 -6.73 5.42 4.19
N MET A 172 -5.58 5.69 3.56
CA MET A 172 -5.55 6.20 2.18
C MET A 172 -6.08 5.19 1.17
N VAL A 173 -5.75 3.90 1.33
CA VAL A 173 -6.31 2.83 0.49
C VAL A 173 -7.83 2.74 0.68
N ALA A 174 -8.32 2.78 1.92
CA ALA A 174 -9.76 2.74 2.20
C ALA A 174 -10.51 3.92 1.57
N LEU A 175 -9.95 5.13 1.61
CA LEU A 175 -10.54 6.32 0.97
C LEU A 175 -10.64 6.17 -0.55
N VAL A 176 -9.56 5.72 -1.21
CA VAL A 176 -9.55 5.49 -2.66
C VAL A 176 -10.56 4.40 -3.05
N LEU A 177 -10.63 3.31 -2.29
CA LEU A 177 -11.57 2.23 -2.56
C LEU A 177 -13.02 2.70 -2.34
N ALA A 178 -13.30 3.45 -1.27
CA ALA A 178 -14.63 4.01 -1.03
C ALA A 178 -15.09 4.90 -2.19
N ASP A 179 -14.22 5.81 -2.66
CA ASP A 179 -14.50 6.67 -3.81
C ASP A 179 -14.82 5.85 -5.07
N LEU A 180 -13.98 4.88 -5.43
CA LEU A 180 -14.19 4.03 -6.61
C LEU A 180 -15.41 3.11 -6.50
N ILE A 181 -15.74 2.65 -5.30
CA ILE A 181 -16.97 1.89 -5.03
C ILE A 181 -18.19 2.78 -5.27
N THR A 182 -18.17 4.02 -4.76
CA THR A 182 -19.28 4.96 -5.00
C THR A 182 -19.36 5.40 -6.46
N GLU A 183 -18.23 5.55 -7.17
CA GLU A 183 -18.20 5.84 -8.61
C GLU A 183 -18.86 4.72 -9.43
N LYS A 184 -18.57 3.46 -9.11
CA LYS A 184 -19.08 2.29 -9.84
C LYS A 184 -20.54 1.97 -9.52
N PHE A 185 -20.91 1.99 -8.25
CA PHE A 185 -22.19 1.47 -7.78
C PHE A 185 -23.22 2.55 -7.42
N GLY A 186 -22.78 3.79 -7.26
CA GLY A 186 -23.64 4.93 -6.91
C GLY A 186 -24.44 4.73 -5.62
N GLY A 187 -25.57 5.44 -5.55
CA GLY A 187 -26.50 5.43 -4.43
C GLY A 187 -26.27 6.56 -3.44
N ASP A 188 -27.36 7.05 -2.86
CA ASP A 188 -27.35 8.16 -1.88
C ASP A 188 -27.40 7.66 -0.43
N SER A 189 -27.44 6.34 -0.23
CA SER A 189 -27.41 5.69 1.08
C SER A 189 -26.64 4.37 1.04
N VAL A 190 -26.05 3.98 2.18
CA VAL A 190 -25.33 2.70 2.30
C VAL A 190 -26.21 1.51 1.90
N ALA A 191 -27.50 1.55 2.25
CA ALA A 191 -28.45 0.49 1.88
C ALA A 191 -28.63 0.38 0.37
N GLU A 192 -28.72 1.52 -0.33
CA GLU A 192 -28.81 1.55 -1.79
C GLU A 192 -27.54 1.07 -2.47
N THR A 193 -26.38 1.60 -2.10
CA THR A 193 -25.09 1.14 -2.64
C THR A 193 -24.93 -0.36 -2.41
N THR A 194 -25.31 -0.87 -1.24
CA THR A 194 -25.28 -2.31 -0.93
C THR A 194 -26.17 -3.14 -1.86
N ARG A 195 -27.40 -2.67 -2.17
CA ARG A 195 -28.26 -3.36 -3.16
C ARG A 195 -27.61 -3.39 -4.53
N ASN A 196 -27.01 -2.28 -4.96
CA ASN A 196 -26.37 -2.16 -6.28
C ASN A 196 -25.14 -3.07 -6.41
N VAL A 197 -24.30 -3.11 -5.36
CA VAL A 197 -23.15 -4.04 -5.28
C VAL A 197 -23.63 -5.50 -5.38
N ARG A 198 -24.64 -5.89 -4.60
CA ARG A 198 -25.19 -7.26 -4.64
C ARG A 198 -25.78 -7.59 -6.00
N GLY A 199 -26.59 -6.70 -6.57
CA GLY A 199 -27.17 -6.88 -7.90
C GLY A 199 -26.11 -7.05 -8.99
N TYR A 200 -25.01 -6.30 -8.91
CA TYR A 200 -23.86 -6.49 -9.79
C TYR A 200 -23.22 -7.87 -9.63
N LEU A 201 -22.94 -8.30 -8.40
CA LEU A 201 -22.33 -9.59 -8.12
C LEU A 201 -23.23 -10.78 -8.52
N ASP A 202 -24.54 -10.65 -8.32
CA ASP A 202 -25.52 -11.67 -8.70
C ASP A 202 -25.69 -11.78 -10.23
N ALA A 203 -25.39 -10.70 -10.97
CA ALA A 203 -25.46 -10.66 -12.43
C ALA A 203 -24.19 -11.17 -13.13
N LEU A 204 -23.11 -11.47 -12.41
CA LEU A 204 -21.89 -12.03 -13.00
C LEU A 204 -22.15 -13.45 -13.52
N GLU A 205 -21.98 -13.65 -14.83
CA GLU A 205 -22.07 -14.98 -15.46
C GLU A 205 -20.97 -15.93 -14.99
N ILE A 206 -19.77 -15.38 -14.76
CA ILE A 206 -18.62 -16.05 -14.19
C ILE A 206 -18.29 -15.34 -12.88
N ARG A 207 -18.48 -16.05 -11.76
CA ARG A 207 -18.15 -15.56 -10.42
C ARG A 207 -16.65 -15.61 -10.15
#